data_AF-A0A9Q3BDU3-F1
#
_entry.id   AF-A0A9Q3BDU3-F1
#
_cell.length_a   1.000
_cell.length_b   1.000
_cell.length_c   1.000
_cell.angle_alpha   90.00
_cell.angle_beta   90.00
_cell.angle_gamma   90.00
#
_symmetry.space_group_name_H-M   'P 1'
#
loop_
_entity.id
_entity.type
_entity.pdbx_description
1 polymer ?
#
loop_
_entity_poly.entity_id
_entity_poly.type
_entity_poly.pdbx_seq_one_letter_code
_entity_poly.pdbx_strand_id
1 'polypeptide(L)'
;MDWVTGLVPGGKESVNACLIIVDRFSKSIRFLPFHKEETAIDTALLFWNNIISTCGVPKIIISDRDPKFTPLNFEPTSMTFWVLNFLFLQLTFHKQMD
;
A
#
# COMPACT_ATOMS: atom_id res chain seq x y z
N MET A 1 6.68 -0.15 -3.10
CA MET A 1 6.06 -0.14 -1.76
C MET A 1 6.17 -1.55 -1.24
N ASP A 2 6.49 -1.67 0.03
CA ASP A 2 6.79 -2.96 0.63
C ASP A 2 6.43 -2.96 2.12
N TRP A 3 6.21 -4.14 2.68
CA TRP A 3 5.86 -4.36 4.07
C TRP A 3 7.06 -4.85 4.86
N VAL A 4 7.36 -4.15 5.95
CA VAL A 4 8.20 -4.71 7.01
C VAL A 4 7.28 -5.26 8.10
N THR A 5 7.33 -6.56 8.32
CA THR A 5 6.49 -7.26 9.32
C THR A 5 7.36 -7.95 10.36
N GLY A 6 6.75 -8.40 11.46
CA GLY A 6 7.48 -9.07 12.54
C GLY A 6 8.24 -8.11 13.46
N LEU A 7 7.83 -6.83 13.47
CA LEU A 7 8.35 -5.86 14.42
C LEU A 7 7.81 -6.19 15.81
N VAL A 8 8.62 -5.92 16.84
CA VAL A 8 8.15 -5.97 18.22
C VAL A 8 7.02 -4.94 18.36
N PRO A 9 5.83 -5.32 18.86
CA PRO A 9 4.72 -4.39 19.01
C PRO A 9 5.13 -3.13 19.78
N GLY A 10 4.87 -1.97 19.19
CA GLY A 10 5.41 -0.71 19.68
C GLY A 10 4.45 0.47 19.60
N GLY A 11 4.71 1.48 20.41
CA GLY A 11 3.89 2.71 20.49
C GLY A 11 2.58 2.51 21.24
N LYS A 12 1.75 3.56 21.27
CA LYS A 12 0.43 3.54 21.95
C LYS A 12 -0.55 2.56 21.32
N GLU A 13 -0.41 2.33 20.02
CA GLU A 13 -1.31 1.48 19.22
C GLU A 13 -0.79 0.05 19.09
N SER A 14 0.41 -0.26 19.63
CA SER A 14 0.98 -1.62 19.61
C SER A 14 1.11 -2.21 18.19
N VAL A 15 1.48 -1.36 17.22
CA VAL A 15 1.70 -1.76 15.82
C VAL A 15 2.92 -2.67 15.70
N ASN A 16 2.82 -3.67 14.81
CA ASN A 16 3.81 -4.75 14.64
C ASN A 16 4.32 -4.87 13.18
N ALA A 17 3.93 -3.93 12.32
CA ALA A 17 4.36 -3.83 10.94
C ALA A 17 4.49 -2.36 10.50
N CYS A 18 5.10 -2.15 9.34
CA CYS A 18 5.22 -0.84 8.72
C CYS A 18 5.12 -0.96 7.19
N LEU A 19 4.30 -0.09 6.58
CA LEU A 19 4.28 0.10 5.13
C LEU A 19 5.35 1.12 4.76
N ILE A 20 6.26 0.70 3.87
CA ILE A 20 7.32 1.56 3.34
C ILE A 20 6.92 2.03 1.94
N ILE A 21 6.89 3.35 1.77
CA ILE A 21 6.58 3.99 0.51
C ILE A 21 7.72 4.90 0.12
N VAL A 22 8.31 4.60 -1.03
CA VAL A 22 9.41 5.38 -1.60
C VAL A 22 8.87 6.13 -2.82
N ASP A 23 8.95 7.45 -2.78
CA ASP A 23 8.78 8.25 -3.98
C ASP A 23 10.09 8.27 -4.77
N ARG A 24 10.10 7.62 -5.93
CA ARG A 24 11.30 7.50 -6.77
C ARG A 24 11.74 8.82 -7.40
N PHE A 25 10.84 9.81 -7.53
CA PHE A 25 11.16 11.13 -8.07
C PHE A 25 11.87 11.98 -7.02
N SER A 26 11.23 12.20 -5.86
CA SER A 26 11.82 13.03 -4.79
C SER A 26 12.87 12.30 -3.95
N LYS A 27 12.99 10.97 -4.06
CA LYS A 27 13.77 10.10 -3.16
C LYS A 27 13.29 10.15 -1.70
N SER A 28 12.09 10.68 -1.46
CA SER A 28 11.48 10.71 -0.14
C SER A 28 10.94 9.32 0.24
N ILE A 29 11.04 9.01 1.53
CA ILE A 29 10.59 7.75 2.11
C ILE A 29 9.57 8.08 3.21
N ARG A 30 8.45 7.38 3.19
CA ARG A 30 7.46 7.39 4.26
C ARG A 30 7.32 6.03 4.88
N PHE A 31 7.37 6.02 6.21
CA PHE A 31 7.13 4.86 7.06
C PHE A 31 5.75 5.05 7.69
N LEU A 32 4.80 4.22 7.28
CA LEU A 32 3.44 4.28 7.82
C LEU A 32 3.27 3.09 8.78
N PRO A 33 2.98 3.32 10.06
CA PRO A 33 2.75 2.23 11.02
C PRO A 33 1.51 1.43 10.61
N PHE A 34 1.56 0.12 10.84
CA PHE A 34 0.50 -0.80 10.43
C PHE A 34 0.48 -2.06 11.31
N HIS A 35 -0.65 -2.76 11.31
CA HIS A 35 -0.76 -4.08 11.88
C HIS A 35 -0.62 -5.15 10.80
N LYS A 36 0.12 -6.22 11.09
CA LYS A 36 0.28 -7.35 10.17
C LYS A 36 -1.07 -7.98 9.81
N GLU A 37 -2.06 -7.88 10.68
CA GLU A 37 -3.39 -8.45 10.54
C GLU A 37 -4.33 -7.61 9.67
N GLU A 38 -3.99 -6.35 9.40
CA GLU A 38 -4.83 -5.44 8.62
C GLU A 38 -4.92 -5.84 7.13
N THR A 39 -6.08 -5.54 6.55
CA THR A 39 -6.53 -6.04 5.26
C THR A 39 -6.02 -5.19 4.09
N ALA A 40 -6.30 -5.67 2.87
CA ALA A 40 -6.08 -4.91 1.64
C ALA A 40 -6.82 -3.57 1.63
N ILE A 41 -8.02 -3.52 2.22
CA ILE A 41 -8.82 -2.29 2.29
C ILE A 41 -8.14 -1.28 3.22
N ASP A 42 -7.72 -1.73 4.41
CA ASP A 42 -7.05 -0.87 5.40
C ASP A 42 -5.76 -0.28 4.83
N THR A 43 -5.02 -1.10 4.07
CA THR A 43 -3.84 -0.67 3.33
C THR A 43 -4.16 0.43 2.32
N ALA A 44 -5.22 0.27 1.52
CA ALA A 44 -5.61 1.24 0.51
C ALA A 44 -6.06 2.56 1.14
N LEU A 45 -6.77 2.51 2.26
CA LEU A 45 -7.16 3.69 3.03
C LEU A 45 -5.92 4.41 3.60
N LEU A 46 -4.98 3.65 4.18
CA LEU A 46 -3.72 4.20 4.68
C LEU A 46 -2.93 4.88 3.56
N PHE A 47 -2.83 4.25 2.39
CA PHE A 47 -2.17 4.82 1.22
C PHE A 47 -2.87 6.09 0.73
N TRP A 48 -4.20 6.06 0.61
CA TRP A 48 -4.98 7.20 0.14
C TRP A 48 -4.80 8.42 1.06
N ASN A 49 -4.95 8.20 2.36
CA ASN A 49 -4.92 9.26 3.36
C ASN A 49 -3.54 9.87 3.56
N ASN A 50 -2.45 9.12 3.33
CA ASN A 50 -1.09 9.61 3.58
C ASN A 50 -0.32 9.98 2.30
N ILE A 51 -0.66 9.38 1.16
CA ILE A 51 0.09 9.57 -0.09
C ILE A 51 -0.72 10.38 -1.08
N ILE A 52 -1.92 9.93 -1.44
CA ILE A 52 -2.72 10.59 -2.47
C ILE A 52 -3.15 11.98 -2.01
N SER A 53 -3.55 12.12 -0.75
CA SER A 53 -3.91 13.41 -0.15
C SER A 53 -2.77 14.45 -0.22
N THR A 54 -1.52 14.00 -0.10
CA THR A 54 -0.35 14.87 0.11
C THR A 54 0.45 15.11 -1.17
N CYS A 55 0.58 14.09 -2.02
CA CYS A 55 1.39 14.11 -3.23
C CYS A 55 0.56 14.05 -4.52
N GLY A 56 -0.76 13.91 -4.42
CA GLY A 56 -1.62 13.62 -5.54
C GLY A 56 -1.54 12.16 -5.99
N VAL A 57 -2.23 11.85 -7.09
CA VAL A 57 -2.34 10.48 -7.59
C VAL A 57 -1.05 10.12 -8.35
N PRO A 58 -0.28 9.09 -7.91
CA PRO A 58 0.91 8.67 -8.60
C PRO A 58 0.58 8.04 -9.96
N LYS A 59 1.43 8.27 -10.96
CA LYS A 59 1.25 7.69 -12.30
C LYS A 59 1.51 6.18 -12.34
N ILE A 60 2.46 5.71 -11.54
CA ILE A 60 2.90 4.31 -11.49
C ILE A 60 3.14 3.95 -10.03
N ILE A 61 2.64 2.79 -9.61
CA ILE A 61 2.92 2.20 -8.30
C ILE A 61 3.63 0.87 -8.57
N ILE A 62 4.68 0.57 -7.80
CA ILE A 62 5.40 -0.70 -7.85
C ILE A 62 5.32 -1.31 -6.46
N SER A 63 4.90 -2.56 -6.34
CA SER A 63 4.89 -3.33 -5.10
C SER A 63 5.21 -4.78 -5.38
N ASP A 64 5.65 -5.48 -4.35
CA ASP A 64 5.77 -6.92 -4.39
C ASP A 64 4.40 -7.62 -4.36
N ARG A 65 4.38 -8.89 -4.77
CA ARG A 65 3.17 -9.73 -4.92
C ARG A 65 2.65 -10.26 -3.59
N ASP A 66 2.43 -9.38 -2.63
CA ASP A 66 1.75 -9.77 -1.40
C ASP A 66 0.27 -10.09 -1.71
N PRO A 67 -0.32 -11.17 -1.15
CA PRO A 67 -1.75 -11.44 -1.28
C PRO A 67 -2.63 -10.27 -0.85
N LYS A 68 -2.15 -9.41 0.06
CA LYS A 68 -2.82 -8.15 0.43
C LYS A 68 -2.98 -7.17 -0.74
N PHE A 69 -2.22 -7.35 -1.81
CA PHE A 69 -2.31 -6.55 -3.02
C PHE A 69 -2.93 -7.29 -4.22
N THR A 70 -3.54 -8.46 -4.02
CA THR A 70 -4.19 -9.22 -5.11
C THR A 70 -5.72 -9.16 -4.94
N PRO A 71 -6.46 -8.42 -5.79
CA PRO A 71 -7.90 -8.32 -5.69
C PRO A 71 -8.54 -9.58 -6.31
N LEU A 72 -8.55 -10.71 -5.60
CA LEU A 72 -9.16 -11.93 -6.14
C LEU A 72 -10.69 -11.97 -5.91
N ASN A 73 -11.24 -11.17 -4.99
CA ASN A 73 -12.64 -11.30 -4.55
C ASN A 73 -13.38 -9.94 -4.36
N PHE A 74 -13.31 -9.00 -5.30
CA PHE A 74 -14.07 -7.73 -5.20
C PHE A 74 -15.10 -7.56 -6.32
N GLU A 75 -16.35 -7.27 -5.93
CA GLU A 75 -17.45 -6.92 -6.83
C GLU A 75 -17.18 -5.58 -7.56
N PRO A 76 -17.37 -5.52 -8.90
CA PRO A 76 -16.84 -4.47 -9.78
C PRO A 76 -17.54 -3.09 -9.72
N THR A 77 -18.49 -2.87 -8.81
CA THR A 77 -19.39 -1.70 -8.84
C THR A 77 -19.17 -0.67 -7.72
N SER A 78 -18.28 -0.92 -6.76
CA SER A 78 -18.02 0.03 -5.67
C SER A 78 -16.91 1.03 -6.02
N MET A 79 -16.98 2.26 -5.50
CA MET A 79 -15.86 3.24 -5.54
C MET A 79 -14.55 2.63 -5.02
N THR A 80 -14.64 1.70 -4.06
CA THR A 80 -13.49 0.90 -3.61
C THR A 80 -12.92 0.02 -4.71
N PHE A 81 -13.73 -0.55 -5.61
CA PHE A 81 -13.22 -1.27 -6.78
C PHE A 81 -12.41 -0.36 -7.69
N TRP A 82 -12.82 0.90 -7.92
CA TRP A 82 -12.02 1.81 -8.76
C TRP A 82 -10.73 2.28 -8.10
N VAL A 83 -10.75 2.61 -6.80
CA VAL A 83 -9.53 3.01 -6.07
C VAL A 83 -8.57 1.83 -5.96
N LEU A 84 -9.08 0.65 -5.60
CA LEU A 84 -8.30 -0.59 -5.53
C LEU A 84 -7.81 -0.98 -6.93
N ASN A 85 -8.65 -1.04 -7.96
CA ASN A 85 -8.24 -1.38 -9.33
C ASN A 85 -7.26 -0.36 -9.91
N PHE A 86 -7.41 0.94 -9.65
CA PHE A 86 -6.44 1.96 -10.06
C PHE A 86 -5.08 1.79 -9.37
N LEU A 87 -5.07 1.45 -8.08
CA LEU A 87 -3.85 1.07 -7.36
C LEU A 87 -3.28 -0.27 -7.85
N PHE A 88 -4.13 -1.25 -8.20
CA PHE A 88 -3.74 -2.64 -8.50
C PHE A 88 -3.36 -2.90 -9.96
N LEU A 89 -3.99 -2.24 -10.93
CA LEU A 89 -3.71 -2.44 -12.36
C LEU A 89 -2.31 -1.97 -12.75
N GLN A 90 -1.73 -1.03 -11.99
CA GLN A 90 -0.34 -0.56 -12.16
C GLN A 90 0.71 -1.49 -11.52
N LEU A 91 0.30 -2.42 -10.64
CA LEU A 91 1.19 -3.33 -9.90
C LEU A 91 1.48 -4.63 -10.66
N THR A 92 0.60 -5.03 -11.59
CA THR A 92 0.70 -6.33 -12.26
C THR A 92 1.75 -6.39 -13.38
N PHE A 93 2.25 -5.25 -13.86
CA PHE A 93 3.05 -5.18 -15.08
C PHE A 93 4.53 -4.80 -14.91
N HIS A 94 5.01 -4.56 -13.68
CA HIS A 94 6.42 -4.25 -13.50
C HIS A 94 7.05 -5.08 -12.39
N LYS A 95 7.77 -6.13 -12.82
CA LYS A 95 8.70 -6.89 -11.98
C LYS A 95 9.64 -5.87 -11.31
N GLN A 96 9.84 -5.98 -10.01
CA GLN A 96 10.87 -5.23 -9.30
C GLN A 96 12.20 -5.49 -10.04
N MET A 97 12.76 -4.46 -10.67
CA MET A 97 14.10 -4.56 -11.26
C MET A 97 15.09 -4.46 -10.09
N ASP A 98 15.92 -5.50 -9.96
CA ASP A 98 17.06 -5.55 -9.05
C ASP A 98 18.03 -4.37 -9.31
#